data_AF-A0A150FTG5-F1
#
_entry.id   AF-A0A150FTG5-F1
#
_cell.length_a   1.000
_cell.length_b   1.000
_cell.length_c   1.000
_cell.angle_alpha   90.00
_cell.angle_beta   90.00
_cell.angle_gamma   90.00
#
_symmetry.space_group_name_H-M   'P 1'
#
loop_
_entity.id
_entity.type
_entity.pdbx_description
1 polymer ?
#
loop_
_entity_poly.entity_id
_entity_poly.type
_entity_poly.pdbx_seq_one_letter_code
_entity_poly.pdbx_strand_id
1 'polypeptide(L)' 'MEVDPNQRESLLSVAKKVRVETGAVIVPYLTERGMALRKQRTDVFRELNAQGFMPKWVKGADIRYVKDGESLLYKF' A
#
# COMPACT_ATOMS: atom_id res chain seq x y z
N MET A 1 -17.32 -0.85 -12.15
CA MET A 1 -16.87 -2.26 -12.28
C MET A 1 -16.45 -2.71 -10.90
N GLU A 2 -17.32 -3.43 -10.19
CA GLU A 2 -16.94 -4.11 -8.95
C GLU A 2 -16.12 -5.34 -9.31
N VAL A 3 -14.95 -5.48 -8.70
CA VAL A 3 -14.10 -6.65 -8.87
C VAL A 3 -14.63 -7.75 -7.97
N ASP A 4 -14.88 -8.93 -8.54
CA ASP A 4 -15.31 -10.12 -7.79
C ASP A 4 -14.32 -10.40 -6.64
N PRO A 5 -14.79 -10.53 -5.38
CA PRO A 5 -13.95 -10.86 -4.24
C PRO A 5 -13.04 -12.08 -4.48
N ASN A 6 -13.51 -13.10 -5.18
CA ASN A 6 -12.76 -14.31 -5.49
C ASN A 6 -11.61 -14.05 -6.47
N GLN A 7 -11.82 -13.17 -7.46
CA GLN A 7 -10.75 -12.75 -8.36
C GLN A 7 -9.68 -11.95 -7.61
N ARG A 8 -10.09 -11.10 -6.67
CA ARG A 8 -9.17 -10.31 -5.85
C ARG A 8 -8.29 -11.18 -4.96
N GLU A 9 -8.86 -12.20 -4.30
CA GLU A 9 -8.09 -13.12 -3.47
C GLU A 9 -7.10 -13.97 -4.29
N SER A 10 -7.53 -14.45 -5.45
CA SER A 10 -6.66 -15.18 -6.38
C SER A 10 -5.45 -14.34 -6.81
N LEU A 11 -5.68 -13.07 -7.19
CA LEU A 11 -4.60 -12.14 -7.58
C LEU A 11 -3.62 -11.86 -6.44
N LEU A 12 -4.10 -11.72 -5.20
CA LEU A 12 -3.23 -11.53 -4.03
C LEU A 12 -2.40 -12.77 -3.71
N SER A 13 -2.98 -13.97 -3.87
CA SER A 13 -2.29 -15.25 -3.71
C SER A 13 -1.17 -15.40 -4.73
N VAL A 14 -1.45 -15.12 -6.01
CA VAL A 14 -0.45 -15.13 -7.08
C VAL A 14 0.65 -14.11 -6.83
N ALA A 15 0.30 -12.87 -6.44
CA ALA A 15 1.28 -11.84 -6.11
C ALA A 15 2.21 -12.26 -4.95
N LYS A 16 1.67 -12.98 -3.95
CA LYS A 16 2.46 -13.53 -2.86
C LYS A 16 3.42 -14.63 -3.32
N LYS A 17 2.97 -15.54 -4.20
CA LYS A 17 3.83 -16.58 -4.79
C LYS A 17 4.97 -16.00 -5.61
N VAL A 18 4.68 -15.04 -6.51
CA VAL A 18 5.69 -14.36 -7.33
C VAL A 18 6.75 -13.71 -6.45
N ARG A 19 6.34 -13.05 -5.35
CA ARG A 19 7.29 -12.45 -4.41
C ARG A 19 8.23 -13.47 -3.77
N VAL A 20 7.73 -14.63 -3.39
CA VAL A 20 8.54 -15.68 -2.74
C VAL A 20 9.50 -16.32 -3.75
N GLU A 21 9.03 -16.61 -4.96
CA GLU A 21 9.80 -17.36 -5.96
C GLU A 21 10.84 -16.49 -6.68
N THR A 22 10.55 -15.21 -6.89
CA THR A 22 11.37 -14.33 -7.74
C THR A 22 11.94 -13.12 -7.01
N GLY A 23 11.45 -12.82 -5.81
CA GLY A 23 11.71 -11.54 -5.14
C GLY A 23 10.97 -10.33 -5.75
N ALA A 24 10.27 -10.49 -6.87
CA ALA A 24 9.54 -9.41 -7.52
C ALA A 24 8.24 -9.07 -6.77
N VAL A 25 7.95 -7.78 -6.62
CA VAL A 25 6.75 -7.30 -5.94
C VAL A 25 5.76 -6.80 -6.97
N ILE A 26 4.60 -7.45 -7.04
CA ILE A 26 3.48 -6.97 -7.86
C ILE A 26 2.76 -5.87 -7.11
N VAL A 27 2.71 -4.68 -7.72
CA VAL A 27 1.94 -3.54 -7.23
C VAL A 27 0.87 -3.16 -8.26
N PRO A 28 -0.30 -2.65 -7.83
CA PRO A 28 -1.24 -2.02 -8.75
C PRO A 28 -0.51 -0.93 -9.55
N TYR A 29 -0.84 -0.80 -10.83
CA TYR A 29 -0.27 0.25 -11.67
C TYR A 29 -0.50 1.62 -11.01
N LEU A 30 0.60 2.33 -10.76
CA LEU A 30 0.56 3.72 -10.31
C LEU A 30 0.84 4.60 -11.52
N THR A 31 0.04 5.65 -11.68
CA THR A 31 0.37 6.71 -12.62
C THR A 31 1.70 7.37 -12.22
N GLU A 32 2.41 7.98 -13.16
CA GLU A 32 3.65 8.72 -12.87
C GLU A 32 3.47 9.73 -11.73
N ARG A 33 2.35 10.45 -11.74
CA ARG A 33 1.96 11.36 -10.65
C ARG A 33 1.80 10.63 -9.32
N GLY A 34 1.19 9.45 -9.31
CA GLY A 34 1.06 8.62 -8.11
C GLY A 34 2.42 8.15 -7.57
N MET A 35 3.34 7.77 -8.45
CA MET A 35 4.71 7.40 -8.07
C MET A 35 5.48 8.60 -7.49
N ALA A 36 5.39 9.77 -8.12
CA ALA A 36 6.03 10.99 -7.64
C ALA A 36 5.51 11.39 -6.25
N LEU A 37 4.19 11.33 -6.04
CA LEU A 37 3.57 11.60 -4.74
C LEU A 37 4.03 10.61 -3.67
N ARG A 38 4.09 9.30 -3.97
CA ARG A 38 4.63 8.31 -3.01
C ARG A 38 6.08 8.60 -2.67
N LYS A 39 6.91 8.95 -3.66
CA LYS A 39 8.32 9.29 -3.44
C LYS A 39 8.44 10.48 -2.47
N GLN A 40 7.68 11.55 -2.69
CA GLN A 40 7.65 12.72 -1.81
C GLN A 40 7.18 12.38 -0.38
N ARG A 41 6.26 11.43 -0.25
CA ARG A 41 5.62 11.05 1.02
C ARG A 41 6.28 9.85 1.71
N THR A 42 7.38 9.33 1.14
CA THR A 42 8.04 8.10 1.62
C THR A 42 8.60 8.28 3.02
N ASP A 43 9.12 9.46 3.35
CA ASP A 43 9.71 9.69 4.68
C ASP A 43 8.64 9.66 5.78
N VAL A 44 7.50 10.33 5.55
CA VAL A 44 6.31 10.22 6.43
C VAL A 44 5.87 8.77 6.61
N PHE A 45 5.82 8.00 5.51
CA PHE A 45 5.46 6.58 5.58
C PHE A 45 6.44 5.79 6.46
N ARG A 46 7.76 6.04 6.31
CA ARG A 46 8.79 5.38 7.10
C ARG A 46 8.72 5.76 8.57
N GLU A 47 8.47 7.03 8.88
CA GLU A 47 8.32 7.52 10.25
C GLU A 47 7.13 6.86 10.96
N LEU A 48 5.96 6.82 10.31
CA LEU A 48 4.79 6.13 10.86
C LEU A 48 5.07 4.64 11.08
N ASN A 49 5.82 4.01 10.17
CA ASN A 49 6.19 2.60 10.32
C ASN A 49 7.18 2.39 11.48
N ALA A 50 8.15 3.29 11.65
CA ALA A 50 9.11 3.26 12.75
C ALA A 50 8.42 3.47 14.12
N GLN A 51 7.33 4.23 14.15
CA GLN A 51 6.49 4.43 15.33
C GLN A 51 5.52 3.26 15.60
N GLY A 52 5.53 2.21 14.77
CA GLY A 52 4.67 1.04 14.94
C GLY A 52 3.22 1.22 14.44
N PHE A 53 2.91 2.32 13.74
CA PHE A 53 1.55 2.64 13.30
C PHE A 53 1.08 1.91 12.04
N MET A 54 1.79 0.87 11.59
CA MET A 54 1.39 -0.02 10.48
C MET A 54 0.83 0.71 9.24
N PRO A 55 1.55 1.71 8.66
CA PRO A 55 1.03 2.51 7.58
C PRO A 55 0.80 1.69 6.30
N LYS A 56 -0.20 2.09 5.51
CA LYS A 56 -0.58 1.48 4.23
C LYS A 56 -0.91 2.55 3.21
N TRP A 57 -0.39 2.39 2.00
CA TRP A 57 -0.78 3.21 0.86
C TRP A 57 -2.22 2.87 0.44
N VAL A 58 -3.04 3.91 0.29
CA VAL A 58 -4.42 3.80 -0.20
C VAL A 58 -4.65 4.82 -1.32
N LYS A 59 -5.64 4.56 -2.19
CA LYS A 59 -6.07 5.48 -3.27
C LYS A 59 -4.91 6.06 -4.10
N GLY A 60 -3.90 5.25 -4.40
CA GLY A 60 -2.75 5.67 -5.19
C GLY A 60 -1.59 6.22 -4.35
N ALA A 61 -1.77 7.24 -3.52
CA ALA A 61 -0.67 7.86 -2.76
C ALA A 61 -1.03 8.40 -1.36
N ASP A 62 -2.25 8.17 -0.87
CA ASP A 62 -2.63 8.55 0.50
C ASP A 62 -2.10 7.54 1.50
N ILE A 63 -1.83 7.97 2.74
CA ILE A 63 -1.31 7.09 3.79
C ILE A 63 -2.39 6.91 4.85
N ARG A 64 -2.82 5.66 5.03
CA ARG A 64 -3.65 5.24 6.16
C ARG A 64 -2.75 4.59 7.21
N TYR A 65 -2.94 4.91 8.48
CA TYR A 65 -2.16 4.33 9.58
C TYR A 65 -3.07 3.95 10.74
N VAL A 66 -2.58 3.11 11.64
CA VAL A 66 -3.28 2.65 12.83
C VAL A 66 -2.65 3.29 14.06
N LYS A 67 -3.45 3.99 14.85
CA LYS A 67 -3.03 4.57 16.13
C LYS A 67 -4.12 4.30 17.16
N ASP A 68 -3.73 3.78 18.32
CA ASP A 68 -4.67 3.47 19.41
C ASP A 68 -5.84 2.56 18.99
N GLY A 69 -5.58 1.65 18.03
CA GLY A 69 -6.58 0.75 17.45
C GLY A 69 -7.46 1.37 16.35
N GLU A 70 -7.37 2.68 16.12
CA GLU A 70 -8.13 3.38 15.11
C GLU A 70 -7.37 3.52 13.78
N SER A 71 -8.10 3.38 12.67
CA SER A 71 -7.54 3.57 11.33
C SER A 71 -7.72 5.01 10.86
N LEU A 72 -6.64 5.78 10.82
CA LEU A 72 -6.62 7.20 10.48
C LEU A 72 -6.02 7.44 9.07
N LEU A 73 -6.41 8.56 8.44
CA LEU A 73 -5.80 9.02 7.19
C LEU A 73 -4.85 10.19 7.49
N TYR A 74 -3.62 10.11 7.00
CA TYR A 74 -2.63 11.16 7.16
C TYR A 74 -3.02 12.40 6.34
N LYS A 75 -2.94 13.57 6.96
CA LYS A 75 -3.19 14.87 6.31
C LYS A 75 -1.85 15.48 5.91
N PHE A 76 -1.69 15.82 4.64
CA PHE A 76 -0.50 16.46 4.07
C PHE A 76 -0.62 17.98 4.11
#